data_AF-A0A2A7SAN7-F1
#
_entry.id   AF-A0A2A7SAN7-F1
#
_cell.length_a   1.000
_cell.length_b   1.000
_cell.length_c   1.000
_cell.angle_alpha   90.00
_cell.angle_beta   90.00
_cell.angle_gamma   90.00
#
_symmetry.space_group_name_H-M   'P 1'
#
loop_
_entity.id
_entity.type
_entity.pdbx_description
1 polymer ?
#
loop_
_entity_poly.entity_id
_entity_poly.type
_entity_poly.pdbx_seq_one_letter_code
_entity_poly.pdbx_strand_id
1 'polypeptide(L)'
;METIHLKAIVFDRTQYWSDGIGARGERIHQTYLFDASRAVHCCELTPSYELHPLYATPLVDDDEGSLSELMMPHESHEVEYYHVRSIDRTDPRFVEDLGLHEVGDEETVEEVFARLMEHYRGNVVLQMPKPELLQAA
;
A
#
# COMPACT_ATOMS: atom_id res chain seq x y z
N MET A 1 -0.27 -12.87 23.85
CA MET A 1 0.46 -12.82 22.57
C MET A 1 0.03 -11.56 21.86
N GLU A 2 0.99 -10.78 21.44
CA GLU A 2 0.75 -9.57 20.65
C GLU A 2 0.48 -9.98 19.20
N THR A 3 -0.36 -9.20 18.51
CA THR A 3 -0.78 -9.50 17.14
C THR A 3 -0.80 -8.22 16.33
N ILE A 4 -0.44 -8.32 15.06
CA ILE A 4 -0.63 -7.26 14.07
C ILE A 4 -1.76 -7.62 13.12
N HIS A 5 -2.54 -6.64 12.67
CA HIS A 5 -3.58 -6.85 11.66
C HIS A 5 -3.14 -6.17 10.37
N LEU A 6 -2.58 -6.93 9.44
CA LEU A 6 -2.07 -6.36 8.20
C LEU A 6 -3.18 -6.14 7.18
N LYS A 7 -3.14 -4.97 6.55
CA LYS A 7 -3.96 -4.65 5.38
C LYS A 7 -3.12 -3.96 4.34
N ALA A 8 -3.43 -4.23 3.08
CA ALA A 8 -2.90 -3.46 1.96
C ALA A 8 -3.99 -2.52 1.42
N ILE A 9 -3.60 -1.30 1.07
CA ILE A 9 -4.49 -0.33 0.42
C ILE A 9 -3.83 0.20 -0.84
N VAL A 10 -4.63 0.39 -1.89
CA VAL A 10 -4.18 0.92 -3.17
C VAL A 10 -4.79 2.30 -3.42
N PHE A 11 -3.96 3.26 -3.83
CA PHE A 11 -4.39 4.60 -4.23
C PHE A 11 -4.09 4.84 -5.71
N ASP A 12 -5.03 5.48 -6.41
CA ASP A 12 -4.74 6.06 -7.73
C ASP A 12 -3.87 7.31 -7.53
N ARG A 13 -2.63 7.21 -7.99
CA ARG A 13 -1.65 8.29 -7.91
C ARG A 13 -1.41 8.95 -9.25
N THR A 14 -2.11 8.55 -10.32
CA THR A 14 -1.85 8.97 -11.71
C THR A 14 -1.62 10.48 -11.85
N GLN A 15 -2.39 11.31 -11.13
CA GLN A 15 -2.28 12.77 -11.16
C GLN A 15 -0.98 13.36 -10.58
N TYR A 16 -0.23 12.59 -9.79
CA TYR A 16 1.02 13.01 -9.15
C TYR A 16 2.25 12.61 -9.97
N TRP A 17 2.05 11.86 -11.05
CA TRP A 17 3.11 11.44 -11.97
C TRP A 17 3.23 12.44 -13.12
N SER A 18 4.44 12.60 -13.64
CA SER A 18 4.71 13.54 -14.72
C SER A 18 3.93 13.18 -16.00
N ASP A 19 3.65 14.18 -16.83
CA ASP A 19 2.86 14.04 -18.07
C ASP A 19 3.35 12.92 -19.00
N GLY A 20 4.64 12.56 -18.94
CA GLY A 20 5.23 11.48 -19.76
C GLY A 20 4.68 10.09 -19.47
N ILE A 21 4.26 9.82 -18.21
CA ILE A 21 3.68 8.54 -17.81
C ILE A 21 2.16 8.57 -18.01
N GLY A 22 1.50 9.66 -17.59
CA GLY A 22 0.06 9.84 -17.79
C GLY A 22 -0.36 9.90 -19.28
N ALA A 23 0.50 10.41 -20.16
CA ALA A 23 0.24 10.49 -21.61
C ALA A 23 0.19 9.12 -22.31
N ARG A 24 0.78 8.07 -21.71
CA ARG A 24 0.64 6.68 -22.20
C ARG A 24 -0.74 6.08 -21.90
N GLY A 25 -1.58 6.80 -21.13
CA GLY A 25 -2.94 6.37 -20.78
C GLY A 25 -3.00 5.33 -19.67
N GLU A 26 -1.86 5.04 -19.04
CA GLU A 26 -1.75 4.03 -17.99
C GLU A 26 -2.03 4.69 -16.62
N ARG A 27 -2.86 4.02 -15.82
CA ARG A 27 -3.14 4.47 -14.45
C ARG A 27 -2.06 3.96 -13.52
N ILE A 28 -1.45 4.87 -12.78
CA ILE A 28 -0.46 4.54 -11.77
C ILE A 28 -1.14 4.40 -10.43
N HIS A 29 -1.10 3.19 -9.89
CA HIS A 29 -1.56 2.91 -8.55
C HIS A 29 -0.38 2.62 -7.63
N GLN A 30 -0.40 3.19 -6.42
CA GLN A 30 0.56 2.89 -5.38
C GLN A 30 -0.12 2.08 -4.29
N THR A 31 0.48 0.95 -3.94
CA THR A 31 0.03 0.09 -2.85
C THR A 31 0.86 0.34 -1.60
N TYR A 32 0.18 0.40 -0.46
CA TYR A 32 0.76 0.58 0.87
C TYR A 32 0.32 -0.56 1.79
N LEU A 33 1.19 -0.91 2.73
CA LEU A 33 0.92 -1.82 3.83
C LEU A 33 0.77 -1.02 5.13
N PHE A 34 -0.17 -1.42 5.98
CA PHE A 34 -0.33 -0.84 7.31
C PHE A 34 -0.85 -1.88 8.30
N ASP A 35 -0.59 -1.62 9.58
CA ASP A 35 -1.17 -2.38 10.69
C ASP A 35 -2.46 -1.69 11.18
N ALA A 36 -3.60 -2.29 10.87
CA ALA A 36 -4.92 -1.80 11.25
C ALA A 36 -5.17 -1.84 12.77
N SER A 37 -4.35 -2.57 13.53
CA SER A 37 -4.42 -2.61 15.00
C SER A 37 -3.68 -1.45 15.68
N ARG A 38 -2.81 -0.75 14.96
CA ARG A 38 -1.93 0.29 15.50
C ARG A 38 -2.21 1.65 14.86
N ALA A 39 -2.91 2.50 15.61
CA ALA A 39 -3.09 3.90 15.26
C ALA A 39 -2.06 4.79 15.97
N VAL A 40 -1.47 5.73 15.24
CA VAL A 40 -0.53 6.73 15.73
C VAL A 40 -1.17 8.12 15.80
N HIS A 41 -0.64 8.99 16.65
CA HIS A 41 -1.10 10.37 16.80
C HIS A 41 0.00 11.32 16.37
N CYS A 42 -0.06 11.80 15.13
CA CYS A 42 0.94 12.71 14.56
C CYS A 42 0.60 14.16 14.91
N CYS A 43 0.92 14.61 16.14
CA CYS A 43 0.71 15.99 16.63
C CYS A 43 -0.74 16.54 16.56
N GLU A 44 -1.67 15.79 15.97
CA GLU A 44 -3.08 16.08 15.78
C GLU A 44 -3.91 15.27 16.78
N LEU A 45 -5.08 15.81 17.16
CA LEU A 45 -6.00 15.15 18.10
C LEU A 45 -6.61 13.84 17.56
N THR A 46 -6.49 13.59 16.26
CA THR A 46 -7.17 12.49 15.57
C THR A 46 -6.18 11.40 15.16
N PRO A 47 -6.51 10.12 15.39
CA PRO A 47 -5.63 9.01 15.08
C PRO A 47 -5.45 8.82 13.56
N SER A 48 -4.25 8.38 13.19
CA SER A 48 -3.83 8.05 11.83
C SER A 48 -3.17 6.68 11.78
N TYR A 49 -3.20 6.03 10.63
CA TYR A 49 -2.39 4.86 10.33
C TYR A 49 -1.09 5.28 9.66
N GLU A 50 -0.01 4.52 9.91
CA GLU A 50 1.26 4.61 9.21
C GLU A 50 1.20 3.70 7.98
N LEU A 51 1.19 4.30 6.79
CA LEU A 51 1.11 3.59 5.52
C LEU A 51 2.50 3.50 4.89
N HIS A 52 3.01 2.28 4.80
CA HIS A 52 4.33 1.99 4.26
C HIS A 52 4.23 1.60 2.78
N PRO A 53 4.91 2.30 1.85
CA PRO A 53 4.85 1.98 0.43
C PRO A 53 5.43 0.58 0.14
N LEU A 54 4.66 -0.23 -0.59
CA LEU A 54 5.06 -1.56 -1.06
C LEU A 54 5.61 -1.49 -2.50
N TYR A 55 4.77 -1.13 -3.46
CA TYR A 55 5.10 -1.07 -4.89
C TYR A 55 4.12 -0.17 -5.64
N ALA A 56 4.57 0.37 -6.77
CA ALA A 56 3.77 1.11 -7.74
C ALA A 56 3.49 0.25 -8.98
N THR A 57 2.35 0.47 -9.62
CA THR A 57 2.02 -0.13 -10.91
C THR A 57 2.43 0.79 -12.08
N PRO A 58 2.69 0.22 -13.27
CA PRO A 58 2.65 -1.21 -13.56
C PRO A 58 3.86 -1.97 -13.01
N LEU A 59 3.62 -3.22 -12.60
CA LEU A 59 4.65 -4.10 -12.03
C LEU A 59 5.45 -4.85 -13.10
N VAL A 60 4.91 -4.88 -14.32
CA VAL A 60 5.56 -5.45 -15.49
C VAL A 60 5.95 -4.28 -16.38
N ASP A 61 7.24 -4.23 -16.70
CA ASP A 61 7.81 -3.21 -17.59
C ASP A 61 7.49 -3.53 -19.06
N ASP A 62 7.68 -2.55 -19.93
CA ASP A 62 7.71 -2.79 -21.37
C ASP A 62 8.97 -3.58 -21.77
N ASP A 63 8.98 -4.13 -22.99
CA ASP A 63 10.09 -4.94 -23.51
C ASP A 63 11.43 -4.18 -23.55
N GLU A 64 11.38 -2.84 -23.53
CA GLU A 64 12.54 -1.96 -23.57
C GLU A 64 13.04 -1.56 -22.18
N GLY A 65 12.31 -1.88 -21.11
CA GLY A 65 12.65 -1.49 -19.74
C GLY A 65 12.36 0.00 -19.43
N SER A 66 11.63 0.68 -20.31
CA SER A 66 11.56 2.15 -20.31
C SER A 66 10.66 2.69 -19.20
N LEU A 67 9.70 1.90 -18.73
CA LEU A 67 8.75 2.32 -17.72
C LEU A 67 9.34 2.21 -16.31
N SER A 68 10.11 1.16 -16.02
CA SER A 68 10.87 1.08 -14.76
C SER A 68 11.88 2.22 -14.65
N GLU A 69 12.60 2.53 -15.73
CA GLU A 69 13.53 3.67 -15.75
C GLU A 69 12.84 5.01 -15.50
N LEU A 70 11.63 5.20 -16.04
CA LEU A 70 10.81 6.38 -15.79
C LEU A 70 10.27 6.42 -14.35
N MET A 71 10.04 5.27 -13.72
CA MET A 71 9.45 5.17 -12.39
C MET A 71 10.46 5.28 -11.24
N MET A 72 11.68 4.76 -11.42
CA MET A 72 12.73 4.74 -10.40
C MET A 72 12.99 6.10 -9.70
N PRO A 73 13.04 7.26 -10.40
CA PRO A 73 13.29 8.55 -9.73
C PRO A 73 12.12 9.06 -8.87
N HIS A 74 10.93 8.47 -9.06
CA HIS A 74 9.67 8.92 -8.47
C HIS A 74 9.08 7.92 -7.48
N GLU A 75 9.71 6.76 -7.30
CA GLU A 75 9.30 5.78 -6.31
C GLU A 75 9.57 6.36 -4.90
N SER A 76 8.49 6.67 -4.19
CA SER A 76 8.58 7.14 -2.81
C SER A 76 8.69 5.95 -1.87
N HIS A 77 9.71 5.97 -1.01
CA HIS A 77 9.81 5.06 0.13
C HIS A 77 9.37 5.72 1.45
N GLU A 78 8.79 6.92 1.37
CA GLU A 78 8.35 7.65 2.55
C GLU A 78 7.06 7.06 3.12
N VAL A 79 7.00 6.98 4.44
CA VAL A 79 5.78 6.60 5.18
C VAL A 79 4.79 7.74 5.10
N GLU A 80 3.56 7.43 4.69
CA GLU A 80 2.46 8.40 4.68
C GLU A 80 1.53 8.17 5.87
N TYR A 81 0.93 9.24 6.38
CA TYR A 81 0.01 9.17 7.51
C TYR A 81 -1.40 9.53 7.04
N TYR A 82 -2.35 8.61 7.22
CA TYR A 82 -3.75 8.84 6.88
C TYR A 82 -4.64 8.64 8.08
N HIS A 83 -5.60 9.55 8.26
CA HIS A 83 -6.59 9.41 9.33
C HIS A 83 -7.32 8.06 9.25
N VAL A 84 -7.44 7.39 10.40
CA VAL A 84 -8.10 6.09 10.55
C VAL A 84 -9.49 6.12 9.90
N ARG A 85 -10.26 7.19 10.15
CA ARG A 85 -11.60 7.37 9.57
C ARG A 85 -11.61 7.39 8.05
N SER A 86 -10.59 7.94 7.41
CA SER A 86 -10.50 7.97 5.95
C SER A 86 -10.22 6.58 5.39
N ILE A 87 -9.31 5.85 6.03
CA ILE A 87 -8.93 4.49 5.64
C ILE A 87 -10.09 3.53 5.85
N ASP A 88 -10.75 3.55 7.01
CA ASP A 88 -11.87 2.67 7.35
C ASP A 88 -13.11 2.85 6.46
N ARG A 89 -13.22 4.02 5.82
CA ARG A 89 -14.32 4.35 4.88
C ARG A 89 -13.95 4.10 3.43
N THR A 90 -12.72 3.70 3.17
CA THR A 90 -12.28 3.35 1.82
C THR A 90 -13.15 2.21 1.29
N ASP A 91 -13.52 2.32 0.03
CA ASP A 91 -14.26 1.27 -0.66
C ASP A 91 -13.45 -0.04 -0.61
N PRO A 92 -14.05 -1.19 -0.22
CA PRO A 92 -13.35 -2.46 -0.10
C PRO A 92 -12.61 -2.92 -1.36
N ARG A 93 -12.94 -2.39 -2.54
CA ARG A 93 -12.18 -2.62 -3.77
C ARG A 93 -10.73 -2.19 -3.67
N PHE A 94 -10.45 -1.18 -2.87
CA PHE A 94 -9.12 -0.60 -2.74
C PHE A 94 -8.35 -1.18 -1.54
N VAL A 95 -8.92 -2.15 -0.81
CA VAL A 95 -8.31 -2.70 0.40
C VAL A 95 -8.27 -4.22 0.33
N GLU A 96 -7.12 -4.79 0.68
CA GLU A 96 -6.95 -6.22 0.91
C GLU A 96 -6.69 -6.46 2.39
N ASP A 97 -7.42 -7.41 2.98
CA ASP A 97 -7.22 -7.81 4.37
C ASP A 97 -6.29 -9.03 4.38
N LEU A 98 -5.08 -8.86 4.91
CA LEU A 98 -4.05 -9.90 4.95
C LEU A 98 -4.12 -10.73 6.22
N GLY A 99 -5.03 -10.37 7.13
CA GLY A 99 -5.32 -11.10 8.35
C GLY A 99 -4.46 -10.70 9.54
N LEU A 100 -4.61 -11.50 10.60
CA LEU A 100 -3.88 -11.35 11.85
C LEU A 100 -2.59 -12.18 11.80
N HIS A 101 -1.49 -11.58 12.22
CA HIS A 101 -0.21 -12.27 12.39
C HIS A 101 0.21 -12.20 13.85
N GLU A 102 0.64 -13.34 14.39
CA GLU A 102 1.14 -13.43 15.75
C GLU A 102 2.58 -12.93 15.81
N VAL A 103 2.89 -12.20 16.88
CA VAL A 103 4.25 -11.80 17.23
C VAL A 103 4.81 -12.84 18.20
N GLY A 104 5.91 -13.48 17.81
CA GLY A 104 6.58 -14.49 18.64
C GLY A 104 7.21 -13.85 19.88
N ASP A 105 7.43 -14.66 20.93
CA ASP A 105 7.96 -14.17 22.22
C ASP A 105 9.38 -13.57 22.12
N GLU A 106 10.11 -13.87 21.05
CA GLU A 106 11.48 -13.39 20.77
C GLU A 106 11.55 -12.30 19.69
N GLU A 107 10.42 -11.94 19.07
CA GLU A 107 10.34 -10.91 18.03
C GLU A 107 9.61 -9.67 18.56
N THR A 108 9.97 -8.51 18.02
CA THR A 108 9.21 -7.26 18.19
C THR A 108 8.17 -7.10 17.08
N VAL A 109 7.14 -6.29 17.34
CA VAL A 109 6.15 -5.90 16.32
C VAL A 109 6.83 -5.33 15.07
N GLU A 110 7.84 -4.49 15.26
CA GLU A 110 8.59 -3.85 14.18
C GLU A 110 9.35 -4.88 13.33
N GLU A 111 9.98 -5.89 13.94
CA GLU A 111 10.67 -6.97 13.21
C GLU A 111 9.70 -7.82 12.39
N VAL A 112 8.57 -8.21 12.98
CA VAL A 112 7.53 -8.98 12.28
C VAL A 112 6.94 -8.16 11.14
N PHE A 113 6.65 -6.88 11.37
CA PHE A 113 6.12 -5.98 10.35
C PHE A 113 7.12 -5.82 9.18
N ALA A 114 8.40 -5.58 9.47
CA ALA A 114 9.43 -5.45 8.45
C ALA A 114 9.58 -6.73 7.60
N ARG A 115 9.59 -7.90 8.25
CA ARG A 115 9.65 -9.20 7.57
C ARG A 115 8.44 -9.43 6.66
N LEU A 116 7.24 -9.10 7.11
CA LEU A 116 6.02 -9.24 6.31
C LEU A 116 5.98 -8.21 5.18
N MET A 117 6.47 -7.00 5.40
CA MET A 117 6.61 -5.99 4.35
C MET A 117 7.53 -6.49 3.23
N GLU A 118 8.69 -7.07 3.55
CA GLU A 118 9.56 -7.68 2.54
C GLU A 118 8.89 -8.85 1.82
N HIS A 119 8.18 -9.71 2.55
CA HIS A 119 7.41 -10.79 1.96
C HIS A 119 6.39 -10.28 0.94
N TYR A 120 5.58 -9.28 1.30
CA TYR A 120 4.54 -8.73 0.43
C TYR A 120 5.09 -7.83 -0.70
N ARG A 121 6.30 -7.29 -0.58
CA ARG A 121 7.00 -6.68 -1.73
C ARG A 121 7.31 -7.70 -2.82
N GLY A 122 7.70 -8.92 -2.44
CA GLY A 122 7.94 -10.02 -3.37
C GLY A 122 6.68 -10.79 -3.80
N ASN A 123 5.58 -10.65 -3.06
CA ASN A 123 4.32 -11.36 -3.27
C ASN A 123 3.17 -10.37 -3.41
N VAL A 124 2.90 -9.97 -4.65
CA VAL A 124 1.90 -8.96 -4.99
C VAL A 124 0.52 -9.41 -4.52
N VAL A 125 -0.08 -8.63 -3.62
CA VAL A 125 -1.39 -8.90 -2.99
C VAL A 125 -2.49 -8.00 -3.51
N LEU A 126 -2.18 -6.77 -3.93
CA LEU A 126 -3.15 -5.82 -4.44
C LEU A 126 -2.43 -4.79 -5.33
N GLN A 127 -2.58 -4.91 -6.65
CA GLN A 127 -1.95 -3.99 -7.61
C GLN A 127 -2.90 -2.89 -8.11
N MET A 128 -4.19 -3.18 -8.15
CA MET A 128 -5.25 -2.30 -8.66
C MET A 128 -6.53 -2.57 -7.86
N PRO A 129 -7.52 -1.67 -7.90
CA PRO A 129 -8.80 -1.90 -7.24
C PRO A 129 -9.47 -3.16 -7.78
N LYS A 130 -10.01 -4.01 -6.89
CA LYS A 130 -10.63 -5.30 -7.20
C LYS A 130 -11.79 -5.16 -8.19
N PRO A 131 -11.63 -5.54 -9.47
CA PRO A 131 -12.67 -5.37 -10.48
C PRO A 131 -13.89 -6.28 -10.24
N GLU A 132 -13.73 -7.44 -9.62
CA GLU A 132 -14.80 -8.42 -9.35
C GLU A 132 -15.93 -7.90 -8.45
N LEU A 133 -15.68 -6.83 -7.68
CA LEU A 133 -16.72 -6.17 -6.88
C LEU A 133 -17.56 -5.15 -7.69
N LEU A 134 -17.36 -5.04 -9.00
CA LEU A 134 -18.18 -4.21 -9.91
C LEU A 134 -19.61 -4.75 -10.13
N GLN A 135 -19.90 -6.01 -9.81
CA GLN A 135 -21.20 -6.63 -10.11
C GLN A 135 -22.20 -6.69 -8.94
N ALA A 136 -21.88 -6.06 -7.80
CA ALA A 136 -22.70 -6.14 -6.58
C ALA A 136 -23.41 -4.82 -6.18
N ALA A 137 -23.41 -3.81 -7.06
CA ALA A 137 -24.05 -2.51 -6.81
C ALA A 137 -25.21 -2.24 -7.79
#